data_AF-A0A3D5GP99-F1
#
_entry.id   AF-A0A3D5GP99-F1
#
_cell.length_a   1.000
_cell.length_b   1.000
_cell.length_c   1.000
_cell.angle_alpha   90.00
_cell.angle_beta   90.00
_cell.angle_gamma   90.00
#
_symmetry.space_group_name_H-M   'P 1'
#
loop_
_entity.id
_entity.type
_entity.pdbx_description
1 polymer ?
#
loop_
_entity_poly.entity_id
_entity_poly.type
_entity_poly.pdbx_seq_one_letter_code
_entity_poly.pdbx_strand_id
1 'polypeptide(L)' 'MSGSLRSSGKRRVLVTGAYGFVGRPLCRALIADGHQVWAMSRTESSDQDLVDGLDGVS' A
#
# COMPACT_ATOMS: atom_id res chain seq x y z
N MET A 1 12.26 -30.48 3.31
CA MET A 1 12.30 -29.09 3.83
C MET A 1 10.96 -28.44 3.51
N SER A 2 10.04 -28.39 4.48
CA SER A 2 8.71 -27.80 4.27
C SER A 2 8.80 -26.30 4.59
N GLY A 3 8.86 -25.47 3.56
CA GLY A 3 8.74 -24.03 3.71
C GLY A 3 7.29 -23.68 4.02
N SER A 4 7.03 -23.12 5.21
CA SER A 4 5.73 -22.54 5.54
C SER A 4 5.43 -21.44 4.52
N LEU A 5 4.54 -21.74 3.56
CA LEU A 5 3.93 -20.75 2.70
C LEU A 5 3.17 -19.81 3.64
N ARG A 6 3.72 -18.61 3.88
CA ARG A 6 3.03 -17.54 4.60
C ARG A 6 1.61 -17.49 4.05
N SER A 7 0.61 -17.59 4.92
CA SER A 7 -0.78 -17.64 4.47
C SER A 7 -1.02 -16.52 3.46
N SER A 8 -1.71 -16.83 2.36
CA SER A 8 -2.12 -15.85 1.35
C SER A 8 -3.20 -14.88 1.86
N GLY A 9 -3.22 -14.64 3.18
CA GLY A 9 -4.17 -13.75 3.83
C GLY A 9 -3.91 -12.29 3.52
N LYS A 10 -4.91 -11.47 3.86
CA LYS A 10 -4.89 -10.01 3.73
C LYS A 10 -3.66 -9.43 4.43
N ARG A 11 -2.95 -8.51 3.76
CA ARG A 11 -1.73 -7.87 4.27
C ARG A 11 -1.91 -6.37 4.39
N ARG A 12 -1.00 -5.75 5.15
CA ARG A 12 -0.82 -4.31 5.28
C ARG A 12 0.38 -3.90 4.44
N VAL A 13 0.20 -3.02 3.45
CA VAL A 13 1.20 -2.71 2.43
C VAL A 13 1.38 -1.20 2.27
N LEU A 14 2.59 -0.70 2.50
CA LEU A 14 2.98 0.68 2.15
C LEU A 14 3.61 0.68 0.76
N VAL A 15 3.10 1.52 -0.14
CA VAL A 15 3.61 1.67 -1.51
C VAL A 15 4.21 3.05 -1.68
N THR A 16 5.52 3.11 -1.90
CA THR A 16 6.22 4.33 -2.28
C THR A 16 6.15 4.51 -3.81
N GLY A 17 5.99 5.75 -4.27
CA GLY A 17 5.76 6.01 -5.69
C GLY A 17 4.42 5.46 -6.20
N ALA A 18 3.41 5.36 -5.31
CA ALA A 18 2.10 4.77 -5.57
C ALA A 18 1.33 5.41 -6.75
N TYR A 19 1.70 6.63 -7.14
CA TYR A 19 1.04 7.38 -8.20
C TYR A 19 1.79 7.32 -9.55
N GLY A 20 2.94 6.65 -9.59
CA GLY A 20 3.74 6.46 -10.80
C GLY A 20 3.19 5.37 -11.72
N PHE A 21 3.92 5.12 -12.82
CA PHE A 21 3.54 4.15 -13.86
C PHE A 21 3.24 2.75 -13.31
N VAL A 22 4.07 2.26 -12.37
CA VAL A 22 3.90 0.94 -11.74
C VAL A 22 3.03 1.02 -10.49
N GLY A 23 3.21 2.05 -9.67
CA GLY A 23 2.51 2.17 -8.38
C GLY A 23 0.99 2.17 -8.54
N ARG A 24 0.46 2.87 -9.54
CA ARG A 24 -0.99 3.02 -9.76
C ARG A 24 -1.67 1.68 -10.06
N PRO A 25 -1.26 0.89 -11.07
CA PRO A 25 -1.83 -0.43 -11.30
C PRO A 25 -1.52 -1.41 -10.16
N LEU A 26 -0.36 -1.31 -9.49
CA LEU A 26 -0.01 -2.15 -8.36
C LEU A 26 -0.97 -1.95 -7.17
N CYS A 27 -1.21 -0.70 -6.75
CA CYS A 27 -2.15 -0.41 -5.66
C CYS A 27 -3.55 -0.96 -5.96
N ARG A 28 -4.02 -0.82 -7.21
CA ARG A 28 -5.32 -1.39 -7.63
C ARG A 28 -5.35 -2.91 -7.48
N ALA A 29 -4.31 -3.60 -7.92
CA ALA A 29 -4.21 -5.05 -7.80
C ALA A 29 -4.20 -5.49 -6.33
N LEU A 30 -3.38 -4.85 -5.48
CA LEU A 30 -3.29 -5.17 -4.06
C LEU A 30 -4.64 -4.97 -3.33
N ILE A 31 -5.37 -3.90 -3.66
CA ILE A 31 -6.72 -3.65 -3.09
C ILE A 31 -7.71 -4.71 -3.58
N ALA A 32 -7.68 -5.06 -4.87
CA ALA A 32 -8.55 -6.11 -5.43
C ALA A 32 -8.29 -7.48 -4.76
N ASP A 33 -7.04 -7.75 -4.38
CA ASP A 33 -6.64 -8.95 -3.63
C ASP A 33 -6.97 -8.86 -2.12
N GLY A 34 -7.65 -7.79 -1.69
CA GLY A 34 -8.14 -7.60 -0.33
C GLY A 34 -7.08 -7.13 0.67
N HIS A 35 -5.95 -6.59 0.19
CA HIS A 35 -4.94 -6.00 1.05
C HIS A 35 -5.31 -4.58 1.49
N GLN A 36 -4.86 -4.20 2.67
CA GLN A 36 -4.92 -2.82 3.14
C GLN A 36 -3.66 -2.10 2.63
N VAL A 37 -3.87 -1.06 1.82
CA VAL A 37 -2.80 -0.38 1.09
C VAL A 37 -2.73 1.08 1.51
N TRP A 38 -1.53 1.55 1.79
CA TRP A 38 -1.23 2.97 1.99
C TRP A 38 -0.34 3.44 0.84
N ALA A 39 -0.76 4.52 0.19
CA ALA A 39 -0.10 5.08 -0.98
C ALA A 39 0.69 6.34 -0.57
N MET A 40 2.01 6.32 -0.74
CA MET A 40 2.87 7.45 -0.42
C MET A 40 3.20 8.26 -1.67
N SER A 41 3.00 9.58 -1.60
CA SER A 41 3.36 10.56 -2.63
C SER A 41 4.50 11.46 -2.14
N ARG A 42 5.25 12.08 -3.06
CA ARG A 42 6.40 12.98 -2.73
C ARG A 42 6.01 14.45 -2.62
N THR A 43 4.88 14.83 -3.21
CA THR A 43 4.30 16.16 -3.11
C THR A 43 3.32 16.11 -1.96
N GLU A 44 3.27 17.14 -1.10
CA GLU A 44 2.22 17.33 -0.09
C GLU A 44 0.85 16.96 -0.69
N SER A 45 0.40 15.74 -0.43
CA SER A 45 -0.96 15.34 -0.73
C SER A 45 -1.76 16.00 0.36
N SER A 46 -2.71 16.87 -0.01
CA SER A 46 -3.69 17.41 0.92
C SER A 46 -4.16 16.31 1.87
N ASP A 47 -4.11 16.58 3.18
CA ASP A 47 -4.38 15.63 4.30
C ASP A 47 -5.57 14.68 4.10
N GLN A 48 -6.50 15.04 3.21
CA GLN A 48 -7.70 14.28 2.86
C GLN A 48 -7.46 12.91 2.19
N ASP A 49 -6.23 12.58 1.76
CA ASP A 49 -5.91 11.27 1.18
C ASP A 49 -5.32 10.26 2.19
N LEU A 50 -5.05 10.67 3.44
CA LEU A 50 -4.48 9.80 4.45
C LEU A 50 -5.59 9.03 5.20
N VAL A 51 -5.72 7.74 4.91
CA VAL A 51 -6.53 6.82 5.73
C VAL A 51 -5.91 6.63 7.10
N ASP A 52 -6.76 6.54 8.13
CA ASP A 52 -6.39 6.36 9.55
C ASP A 52 -5.25 5.34 9.73
N GLY A 53 -4.21 5.77 10.48
CA GLY A 53 -3.02 4.96 10.79
C GLY A 53 -1.73 5.34 10.07
N LEU A 54 -1.72 6.48 9.37
CA LEU A 54 -0.51 7.13 8.82
C LEU A 54 -0.05 8.24 9.76
N ASP A 55 0.66 7.87 10.83
CA ASP A 55 1.59 8.83 11.43
C ASP A 55 2.73 8.97 10.42
N GLY A 56 2.72 10.08 9.69
CA GLY A 56 3.73 10.39 8.70
C GLY A 56 5.12 10.19 9.29
N VAL A 57 5.87 9.23 8.74
CA VAL A 57 7.31 9.17 8.97
C VAL A 57 7.88 10.36 8.22
N SER A 58 8.03 11.48 8.94
CA SER A 58 9.04 12.49 8.62
C SER A 58 10.43 11.91 8.87
#